data_AF-A0A1H4WEZ1-F1
#
_entry.id   AF-A0A1H4WEZ1-F1
#
_cell.length_a   1.000
_cell.length_b   1.000
_cell.length_c   1.000
_cell.angle_alpha   90.00
_cell.angle_beta   90.00
_cell.angle_gamma   90.00
#
_symmetry.space_group_name_H-M   'P 1'
#
loop_
_entity.id
_entity.type
_entity.pdbx_description
1 polymer ?
#
loop_
_entity_poly.entity_id
_entity_poly.type
_entity_poly.pdbx_seq_one_letter_code
_entity_poly.pdbx_strand_id
1 'polypeptide(L)'
;MTDGFDFSPGAQVPLSGAAGQTAATQALASAAYRDDPVAKLLDANSEWTVSEVKAPRMSLFEPNLGEAFARAVQTRMLGGGRGQVVQSFGIEPQTVVEHCLAANRIRKTRDARLTAVMVIFGLLFLPGTLLWLGVFQLRRSVAGAQDKRMGALGTALLLALGVMVVIFLIKLPFGGFWGIYLRGVVVAPVIGWYIAKQICERTAKELRDSWGGLVSGGGVGAKVPETVPNHPGQTAAEELRKALHKLTAEQHSNVVFYAGPKGILGMGTRWGSWQLAEDLVSADPDKEIDPFRSWDVIRAIHDQLRMLERTPLHTGGFPKPSVRHWVVSPIGEGAKSIERGGTSEEEGFQIKGVELQRICDKQQFGSGDRHYLGVQFVLWDGQLVITLMITVTLLHKTLRIEVTGHALGPIHPLFHNKPSAPSKTVAKTFRFWETKSIPLPLVNAKEVVRLTARAPFTWYPPILDHLGGKLVLPEPFGLRHAWADKPWRHRFMADDALRTATPVLRVVHEAALGVLKHHGVDTERFGNRSLALSGQIQEAAPKKADLYDA
;
A
#
# COMPACT_ATOMS: atom_id res chain seq x y z
N MET A 1 -4.40 -26.67 45.68
CA MET A 1 -4.17 -25.26 45.29
C MET A 1 -2.76 -25.18 44.75
N THR A 2 -2.64 -25.16 43.43
CA THR A 2 -1.38 -25.06 42.69
C THR A 2 -1.59 -23.91 41.72
N ASP A 3 -0.78 -22.86 41.87
CA ASP A 3 -0.84 -21.63 41.09
C ASP A 3 -0.73 -21.93 39.58
N GLY A 4 -1.87 -21.82 38.90
CA GLY A 4 -1.97 -21.95 37.46
C GLY A 4 -1.58 -20.66 36.78
N PHE A 5 -0.27 -20.47 36.53
CA PHE A 5 0.15 -19.59 35.44
C PHE A 5 -0.20 -20.28 34.12
N ASP A 6 -1.29 -19.82 33.53
CA ASP A 6 -1.75 -20.21 32.20
C ASP A 6 -0.76 -19.67 31.14
N PHE A 7 0.02 -20.57 30.56
CA PHE A 7 0.93 -20.29 29.43
C PHE A 7 0.25 -20.52 28.07
N SER A 8 -1.08 -20.65 28.01
CA SER A 8 -1.78 -20.53 26.73
C SER A 8 -1.60 -19.10 26.21
N PRO A 9 -1.40 -18.89 24.89
CA PRO A 9 -1.17 -17.55 24.34
C PRO A 9 -2.43 -16.69 24.47
N GLY A 10 -2.59 -16.05 25.63
CA GLY A 10 -3.53 -14.98 25.90
C GLY A 10 -3.07 -13.69 25.21
N ALA A 11 -4.01 -13.04 24.53
CA ALA A 11 -3.81 -12.02 23.49
C ALA A 11 -3.20 -12.60 22.21
N GLN A 12 -3.94 -12.52 21.10
CA GLN A 12 -3.44 -12.79 19.76
C GLN A 12 -2.14 -12.00 19.55
N VAL A 13 -1.00 -12.65 19.75
CA VAL A 13 0.26 -12.22 19.14
C VAL A 13 0.02 -12.43 17.65
N PRO A 14 -0.06 -11.38 16.81
CA PRO A 14 -0.14 -11.59 15.37
C PRO A 14 1.07 -12.44 15.00
N LEU A 15 0.82 -13.64 14.47
CA LEU A 15 1.86 -14.52 13.95
C LEU A 15 2.59 -13.75 12.85
N SER A 16 3.66 -13.07 13.27
CA SER A 16 4.48 -12.20 12.43
C SER A 16 5.42 -13.11 11.65
N GLY A 17 4.89 -13.80 10.64
CA GLY A 17 5.68 -14.70 9.81
C GLY A 17 4.86 -15.78 9.10
N ALA A 18 4.85 -15.70 7.78
CA ALA A 18 4.57 -16.76 6.80
C ALA A 18 3.11 -17.14 6.47
N ALA A 19 2.08 -16.78 7.22
CA ALA A 19 0.70 -17.06 6.83
C ALA A 19 0.05 -15.84 6.13
N GLY A 20 0.06 -15.79 4.79
CA GLY A 20 -0.82 -14.90 4.03
C GLY A 20 -0.20 -13.65 3.38
N GLN A 21 1.11 -13.42 3.51
CA GLN A 21 1.72 -12.25 2.88
C GLN A 21 1.96 -12.48 1.39
N THR A 22 1.13 -11.85 0.56
CA THR A 22 1.30 -11.85 -0.90
C THR A 22 2.53 -11.04 -1.31
N ALA A 23 3.22 -11.39 -2.41
CA ALA A 23 4.30 -10.59 -2.99
C ALA A 23 3.85 -9.14 -3.25
N ALA A 24 2.57 -8.95 -3.58
CA ALA A 24 1.94 -7.64 -3.69
C ALA A 24 1.96 -6.85 -2.35
N THR A 25 1.62 -7.49 -1.25
CA THR A 25 1.69 -6.90 0.11
C THR A 25 3.13 -6.52 0.46
N GLN A 26 4.09 -7.42 0.22
CA GLN A 26 5.50 -7.19 0.53
C GLN A 26 6.11 -6.07 -0.34
N ALA A 27 5.74 -5.99 -1.62
CA ALA A 27 6.19 -4.92 -2.51
C ALA A 27 5.74 -3.53 -2.02
N LEU A 28 4.48 -3.38 -1.61
CA LEU A 28 3.97 -2.12 -1.04
C LEU A 28 4.59 -1.82 0.33
N ALA A 29 4.73 -2.82 1.19
CA ALA A 29 5.40 -2.68 2.49
C ALA A 29 6.86 -2.21 2.32
N SER A 30 7.55 -2.66 1.26
CA SER A 30 8.93 -2.26 0.97
C SER A 30 9.10 -0.75 0.78
N ALA A 31 8.05 -0.06 0.30
CA ALA A 31 8.07 1.39 0.11
C ALA A 31 8.38 2.14 1.40
N ALA A 32 7.90 1.63 2.54
CA ALA A 32 8.13 2.22 3.86
C ALA A 32 9.61 2.32 4.23
N TYR A 33 10.51 1.57 3.58
CA TYR A 33 11.94 1.51 3.91
C TYR A 33 12.85 2.23 2.90
N ARG A 34 12.29 2.78 1.83
CA ARG A 34 13.07 3.39 0.73
C ARG A 34 13.70 4.71 1.11
N ASP A 35 14.88 4.96 0.53
CA ASP A 35 15.68 6.17 0.70
C ASP A 35 15.74 7.06 -0.56
N ASP A 36 14.93 6.74 -1.56
CA ASP A 36 14.77 7.53 -2.77
C ASP A 36 14.16 8.93 -2.52
N PRO A 37 14.32 9.88 -3.45
CA PRO A 37 13.56 11.13 -3.47
C PRO A 37 12.05 10.88 -3.55
N VAL A 38 11.25 11.66 -2.82
CA VAL A 38 9.77 11.51 -2.77
C VAL A 38 9.15 11.65 -4.16
N ALA A 39 9.73 12.49 -5.01
CA ALA A 39 9.27 12.72 -6.39
C ALA A 39 9.21 11.44 -7.22
N LYS A 40 10.06 10.42 -6.95
CA LYS A 40 9.99 9.13 -7.67
C LYS A 40 8.66 8.40 -7.48
N LEU A 41 7.92 8.69 -6.42
CA LEU A 41 6.60 8.09 -6.21
C LEU A 41 5.57 8.62 -7.23
N LEU A 42 5.77 9.82 -7.77
CA LEU A 42 4.89 10.39 -8.80
C LEU A 42 4.92 9.59 -10.09
N ASP A 43 6.02 8.87 -10.36
CA ASP A 43 6.13 7.96 -11.51
C ASP A 43 5.15 6.77 -11.42
N ALA A 44 4.63 6.49 -10.22
CA ALA A 44 3.64 5.44 -9.98
C ALA A 44 2.19 5.95 -10.01
N ASN A 45 1.95 7.22 -10.39
CA ASN A 45 0.60 7.75 -10.55
C ASN A 45 -0.09 7.13 -11.77
N SER A 46 -1.38 6.83 -11.62
CA SER A 46 -2.24 6.37 -12.73
C SER A 46 -3.16 7.50 -13.20
N GLU A 47 -3.83 7.29 -14.32
CA GLU A 47 -4.84 8.22 -14.86
C GLU A 47 -5.97 8.51 -13.87
N TRP A 48 -6.30 7.56 -12.99
CA TRP A 48 -7.44 7.65 -12.07
C TRP A 48 -7.05 7.94 -10.61
N THR A 49 -5.79 7.67 -10.24
CA THR A 49 -5.22 7.86 -8.90
C THR A 49 -3.94 8.70 -8.97
N VAL A 50 -4.06 9.95 -8.54
CA VAL A 50 -2.96 10.92 -8.52
C VAL A 50 -2.54 11.21 -7.09
N SER A 51 -1.32 10.85 -6.74
CA SER A 51 -0.65 11.30 -5.52
C SER A 51 0.02 12.65 -5.78
N GLU A 52 -0.03 13.56 -4.81
CA GLU A 52 0.63 14.87 -4.91
C GLU A 52 1.77 14.98 -3.89
N VAL A 53 2.87 15.63 -4.27
CA VAL A 53 3.99 15.93 -3.37
C VAL A 53 4.03 17.43 -3.15
N LYS A 54 3.79 17.88 -1.92
CA LYS A 54 3.97 19.29 -1.55
C LYS A 54 5.46 19.57 -1.40
N ALA A 55 5.96 20.53 -2.16
CA ALA A 55 7.37 20.89 -2.17
C ALA A 55 7.86 21.37 -0.79
N PRO A 56 9.11 21.03 -0.39
CA PRO A 56 9.71 21.56 0.82
C PRO A 56 9.91 23.08 0.72
N ARG A 57 9.65 23.81 1.81
CA ARG A 57 10.08 25.21 1.95
C ARG A 57 11.59 25.32 2.16
N MET A 58 12.18 24.29 2.76
CA MET A 58 13.60 24.18 3.04
C MET A 58 14.11 22.78 2.73
N SER A 59 15.10 22.66 1.85
CA SER A 59 15.69 21.37 1.46
C SER A 59 16.32 20.60 2.63
N LEU A 60 16.65 21.29 3.72
CA LEU A 60 17.18 20.68 4.95
C LEU A 60 16.15 19.83 5.71
N PHE A 61 14.86 20.00 5.44
CA PHE A 61 13.78 19.28 6.13
C PHE A 61 13.03 18.29 5.25
N GLU A 62 13.40 18.17 3.98
CA GLU A 62 12.77 17.27 3.01
C GLU A 62 12.78 15.81 3.51
N PRO A 63 11.66 15.08 3.49
CA PRO A 63 11.63 13.66 3.81
C PRO A 63 12.14 12.77 2.67
N ASN A 64 12.60 11.56 3.00
CA ASN A 64 12.86 10.54 1.99
C ASN A 64 11.54 9.85 1.61
N LEU A 65 11.48 9.17 0.46
CA LEU A 65 10.27 8.50 -0.05
C LEU A 65 9.64 7.62 1.02
N GLY A 66 10.41 6.72 1.65
CA GLY A 66 9.86 5.80 2.63
C GLY A 66 9.38 6.47 3.91
N GLU A 67 9.92 7.63 4.26
CA GLU A 67 9.44 8.41 5.40
C GLU A 67 8.14 9.14 5.07
N ALA A 68 8.07 9.80 3.92
CA ALA A 68 6.87 10.47 3.44
C ALA A 68 5.72 9.46 3.26
N PHE A 69 6.01 8.30 2.67
CA PHE A 69 5.08 7.19 2.50
C PHE A 69 4.57 6.65 3.84
N ALA A 70 5.48 6.23 4.74
CA ALA A 70 5.10 5.63 6.01
C ALA A 70 4.28 6.59 6.88
N ARG A 71 4.61 7.89 6.83
CA ARG A 71 3.85 8.92 7.53
C ARG A 71 2.47 9.16 6.91
N ALA A 72 2.39 9.32 5.59
CA ALA A 72 1.12 9.54 4.91
C ALA A 72 0.15 8.36 5.13
N VAL A 73 0.67 7.13 5.02
CA VAL A 73 -0.08 5.89 5.28
C VAL A 73 -0.53 5.82 6.74
N GLN A 74 0.36 6.08 7.70
CA GLN A 74 -0.01 6.09 9.13
C GLN A 74 -1.11 7.12 9.43
N THR A 75 -0.98 8.35 8.94
CA THR A 75 -1.99 9.40 9.17
C THR A 75 -3.32 9.03 8.52
N ARG A 76 -3.31 8.50 7.29
CA ARG A 76 -4.54 8.20 6.56
C ARG A 76 -5.24 6.91 6.98
N MET A 77 -4.50 5.91 7.47
CA MET A 77 -5.03 4.59 7.82
C MET A 77 -5.21 4.37 9.34
N LEU A 78 -4.52 5.13 10.19
CA LEU A 78 -4.62 5.01 11.65
C LEU A 78 -5.01 6.31 12.37
N GLY A 79 -5.05 7.45 11.68
CA GLY A 79 -5.40 8.74 12.32
C GLY A 79 -6.81 8.75 12.90
N GLY A 80 -6.97 9.31 14.11
CA GLY A 80 -8.26 9.29 14.83
C GLY A 80 -9.42 10.00 14.11
N GLY A 81 -9.12 11.01 13.29
CA GLY A 81 -10.11 11.73 12.46
C GLY A 81 -10.13 11.29 10.99
N ARG A 82 -9.61 10.10 10.66
CA ARG A 82 -9.56 9.63 9.27
C ARG A 82 -10.95 9.28 8.74
N GLY A 83 -11.18 9.54 7.45
CA GLY A 83 -12.30 8.95 6.72
C GLY A 83 -12.13 7.44 6.55
N GLN A 84 -13.20 6.74 6.20
CA GLN A 84 -13.13 5.31 5.91
C GLN A 84 -12.22 5.03 4.71
N VAL A 85 -11.66 3.83 4.61
CA VAL A 85 -10.80 3.42 3.49
C VAL A 85 -11.52 2.50 2.51
N VAL A 86 -11.08 2.53 1.26
CA VAL A 86 -11.51 1.59 0.22
C VAL A 86 -10.84 0.23 0.48
N GLN A 87 -11.54 -0.86 0.19
CA GLN A 87 -10.99 -2.20 0.30
C GLN A 87 -9.82 -2.38 -0.66
N SER A 88 -8.77 -3.04 -0.18
CA SER A 88 -7.54 -3.31 -0.91
C SER A 88 -7.45 -4.79 -1.19
N PHE A 89 -8.06 -5.23 -2.30
CA PHE A 89 -8.15 -6.64 -2.64
C PHE A 89 -6.78 -7.24 -3.01
N GLY A 90 -6.57 -8.52 -2.66
CA GLY A 90 -5.33 -9.27 -2.98
C GLY A 90 -4.10 -8.86 -2.17
N ILE A 91 -4.24 -7.93 -1.22
CA ILE A 91 -3.18 -7.55 -0.29
C ILE A 91 -3.73 -7.46 1.14
N GLU A 92 -2.82 -7.42 2.12
CA GLU A 92 -3.15 -7.21 3.51
C GLU A 92 -2.69 -5.82 3.98
N PRO A 93 -3.59 -4.81 4.06
CA PRO A 93 -3.20 -3.45 4.40
C PRO A 93 -2.68 -3.30 5.83
N GLN A 94 -3.16 -4.15 6.75
CA GLN A 94 -2.67 -4.17 8.13
C GLN A 94 -1.15 -4.41 8.16
N THR A 95 -0.66 -5.41 7.43
CA THR A 95 0.77 -5.72 7.33
C THR A 95 1.58 -4.54 6.78
N VAL A 96 1.08 -3.85 5.75
CA VAL A 96 1.78 -2.67 5.19
C VAL A 96 1.87 -1.54 6.22
N VAL A 97 0.80 -1.32 6.98
CA VAL A 97 0.78 -0.33 8.07
C VAL A 97 1.75 -0.73 9.19
N GLU A 98 1.80 -1.99 9.58
CA GLU A 98 2.75 -2.49 10.58
C GLU A 98 4.20 -2.26 10.15
N HIS A 99 4.53 -2.49 8.86
CA HIS A 99 5.84 -2.14 8.31
C HIS A 99 6.12 -0.63 8.31
N CYS A 100 5.10 0.20 8.06
CA CYS A 100 5.23 1.66 8.17
C CYS A 100 5.54 2.08 9.62
N LEU A 101 4.87 1.49 10.61
CA LEU A 101 5.13 1.73 12.03
C LEU A 101 6.53 1.27 12.43
N ALA A 102 6.94 0.07 12.01
CA ALA A 102 8.29 -0.46 12.25
C ALA A 102 9.38 0.45 11.65
N ALA A 103 9.20 0.90 10.40
CA ALA A 103 10.13 1.82 9.75
C ALA A 103 10.18 3.18 10.47
N ASN A 104 9.04 3.71 10.91
CA ASN A 104 8.98 4.95 11.68
C ASN A 104 9.65 4.81 13.05
N ARG A 105 9.58 3.64 13.70
CA ARG A 105 10.28 3.38 14.95
C ARG A 105 11.81 3.36 14.80
N ILE A 106 12.32 2.74 13.73
CA ILE A 106 13.75 2.76 13.39
C ILE A 106 14.22 4.21 13.21
N ARG A 107 13.44 5.02 12.48
CA ARG A 107 13.72 6.45 12.29
C ARG A 107 13.65 7.25 13.59
N LYS A 108 12.61 7.08 14.42
CA LYS A 108 12.49 7.74 15.72
C LYS A 108 13.67 7.43 16.63
N THR A 109 14.15 6.18 16.64
CA THR A 109 15.31 5.76 17.45
C THR A 109 16.61 6.40 16.92
N ARG A 110 16.78 6.46 15.60
CA ARG A 110 17.88 7.22 14.96
C ARG A 110 17.80 8.69 15.36
N ASP A 111 16.64 9.31 15.23
CA ASP A 111 16.44 10.74 15.45
C ASP A 111 16.61 11.11 16.93
N ALA A 112 16.16 10.28 17.87
CA ALA A 112 16.45 10.47 19.30
C ALA A 112 17.96 10.45 19.59
N ARG A 113 18.72 9.52 18.99
CA ARG A 113 20.18 9.45 19.13
C ARG A 113 20.86 10.65 18.47
N LEU A 114 20.42 11.07 17.28
CA LEU A 114 20.95 12.24 16.59
C LEU A 114 20.66 13.54 17.37
N THR A 115 19.49 13.66 18.00
CA THR A 115 19.17 14.78 18.89
C THR A 115 20.11 14.80 20.09
N ALA A 116 20.40 13.66 20.72
CA ALA A 116 21.38 13.59 21.80
C ALA A 116 22.79 14.03 21.34
N VAL A 117 23.24 13.57 20.16
CA VAL A 117 24.51 14.02 19.57
C VAL A 117 24.49 15.52 19.29
N MET A 118 23.40 16.07 18.78
CA MET A 118 23.25 17.50 18.53
C MET A 118 23.30 18.33 19.82
N VAL A 119 22.69 17.85 20.90
CA VAL A 119 22.73 18.55 22.21
C VAL A 119 24.15 18.51 22.79
N ILE A 120 24.80 17.35 22.79
CA ILE A 120 26.11 17.16 23.44
C ILE A 120 27.23 17.82 22.63
N PHE A 121 27.27 17.61 21.31
CA PHE A 121 28.38 18.03 20.46
C PHE A 121 28.07 19.31 19.66
N GLY A 122 26.79 19.59 19.41
CA GLY A 122 26.35 20.79 18.69
C GLY A 122 26.11 21.97 19.63
N LEU A 123 25.20 21.84 20.60
CA LEU A 123 24.77 22.96 21.45
C LEU A 123 25.83 23.33 22.50
N LEU A 124 26.44 22.35 23.16
CA LEU A 124 27.48 22.60 24.18
C LEU A 124 28.78 23.20 23.59
N PHE A 125 29.05 22.90 22.32
CA PHE A 125 30.20 23.38 21.54
C PHE A 125 29.76 24.19 20.31
N LEU A 126 28.74 25.04 20.48
CA LEU A 126 28.12 25.81 19.40
C LEU A 126 29.09 26.67 18.59
N PRO A 127 30.06 27.40 19.20
CA PRO A 127 31.03 28.18 18.42
C PRO A 127 31.83 27.34 17.43
N GLY A 128 32.23 26.14 17.85
CA GLY A 128 33.00 25.21 17.03
C GLY A 128 32.17 24.56 15.94
N THR A 129 30.91 24.26 16.26
CA THR A 129 29.95 23.71 15.29
C THR A 129 29.66 24.71 14.17
N LEU A 130 29.49 26.00 14.49
CA LEU A 130 29.31 27.06 13.50
C LEU A 130 30.53 27.23 12.60
N LEU A 131 31.74 27.20 13.16
CA LEU A 131 32.98 27.20 12.38
C LEU A 131 33.05 26.01 11.44
N TRP A 132 32.71 24.81 11.92
CA TRP A 132 32.74 23.59 11.13
C TRP A 132 31.71 23.58 10.00
N LEU A 133 30.48 24.05 10.26
CA LEU A 133 29.45 24.26 9.25
C LEU A 133 29.87 25.31 8.22
N GLY A 134 30.50 26.40 8.65
CA GLY A 134 31.07 27.42 7.78
C GLY A 134 32.13 26.87 6.83
N VAL A 135 33.07 26.07 7.36
CA VAL A 135 34.08 25.36 6.56
C VAL A 135 33.45 24.38 5.57
N PHE A 136 32.40 23.65 5.99
CA PHE A 136 31.68 22.73 5.12
C PHE A 136 30.95 23.46 3.98
N GLN A 137 30.34 24.60 4.27
CA GLN A 137 29.67 25.45 3.28
C GLN A 137 30.68 26.08 2.31
N LEU A 138 31.83 26.54 2.81
CA LEU A 138 32.94 27.06 1.99
C LEU A 138 33.51 25.98 1.07
N ARG A 139 33.73 24.77 1.59
CA ARG A 139 34.16 23.63 0.76
C ARG A 139 33.15 23.33 -0.34
N ARG A 140 31.85 23.45 -0.04
CA ARG A 140 30.77 23.22 -1.00
C ARG A 140 30.75 24.28 -2.11
N SER A 141 30.90 25.56 -1.79
CA SER A 141 30.93 26.63 -2.80
C SER A 141 32.15 26.48 -3.72
N VAL A 142 33.30 26.13 -3.15
CA VAL A 142 34.54 25.93 -3.92
C VAL A 142 34.53 24.64 -4.75
N ALA A 143 33.95 23.54 -4.25
CA ALA A 143 33.81 22.29 -5.01
C ALA A 143 32.71 22.34 -6.08
N GLY A 144 31.79 23.31 -6.00
CA GLY A 144 30.76 23.56 -7.02
C GLY A 144 31.26 24.40 -8.20
N ALA A 145 32.39 25.10 -8.06
CA ALA A 145 33.04 25.78 -9.17
C ALA A 145 33.69 24.74 -10.10
N GLN A 146 33.33 24.73 -11.38
CA GLN A 146 33.79 23.75 -12.38
C GLN A 146 35.30 23.81 -12.68
N ASP A 147 36.03 24.79 -12.12
CA ASP A 147 37.45 24.96 -12.35
C ASP A 147 38.30 24.00 -11.50
N LYS A 148 39.00 23.06 -12.16
CA LYS A 148 39.96 22.15 -11.53
C LYS A 148 41.05 22.89 -10.72
N ARG A 149 41.40 24.12 -11.11
CA ARG A 149 42.37 24.98 -10.40
C ARG A 149 41.77 25.54 -9.10
N MET A 150 40.51 25.95 -9.11
CA MET A 150 39.79 26.38 -7.90
C MET A 150 39.57 25.22 -6.92
N GLY A 151 39.31 24.01 -7.42
CA GLY A 151 39.23 22.80 -6.61
C GLY A 151 40.53 22.48 -5.87
N ALA A 152 41.68 22.55 -6.57
CA ALA A 152 43.01 22.30 -5.99
C ALA A 152 43.39 23.37 -4.96
N LEU A 153 43.16 24.66 -5.26
CA LEU A 153 43.37 25.78 -4.34
C LEU A 153 42.46 25.67 -3.10
N GLY A 154 41.20 25.26 -3.28
CA GLY A 154 40.27 25.00 -2.19
C GLY A 154 40.75 23.89 -1.25
N THR A 155 41.25 22.79 -1.81
CA THR A 155 41.85 21.71 -1.00
C THR A 155 43.11 22.15 -0.27
N ALA A 156 43.99 22.92 -0.91
CA ALA A 156 45.21 23.44 -0.27
C ALA A 156 44.89 24.40 0.87
N LEU A 157 43.90 25.28 0.69
CA LEU A 157 43.42 26.21 1.72
C LEU A 157 42.83 25.47 2.93
N LEU A 158 42.03 24.43 2.70
CA LEU A 158 41.48 23.61 3.78
C LEU A 158 42.58 22.83 4.54
N LEU A 159 43.62 22.40 3.83
CA LEU A 159 44.76 21.70 4.43
C LEU A 159 45.60 22.68 5.27
N ALA A 160 45.85 23.89 4.77
CA ALA A 160 46.50 24.96 5.52
C ALA A 160 45.70 25.38 6.76
N LEU A 161 44.38 25.50 6.64
CA LEU A 161 43.48 25.77 7.76
C LEU A 161 43.52 24.63 8.79
N GLY A 162 43.53 23.38 8.34
CA GLY A 162 43.68 22.20 9.19
C GLY A 162 45.00 22.20 9.97
N VAL A 163 46.12 22.50 9.30
CA VAL A 163 47.44 22.63 9.94
C VAL A 163 47.45 23.77 10.96
N MET A 164 46.87 24.92 10.62
CA MET A 164 46.76 26.06 11.53
C MET A 164 45.92 25.74 12.77
N VAL A 165 44.82 25.00 12.60
CA VAL A 165 44.00 24.49 13.71
C VAL A 165 44.79 23.54 14.60
N VAL A 166 45.59 22.65 14.02
CA VAL A 166 46.46 21.73 14.79
C VAL A 166 47.52 22.50 15.58
N ILE A 167 48.18 23.48 14.96
CA ILE A 167 49.16 24.35 15.63
C ILE A 167 48.50 25.14 16.77
N PHE A 168 47.29 25.68 16.54
CA PHE A 168 46.51 26.39 17.55
C PHE A 168 46.17 25.48 18.74
N LEU A 169 45.77 24.23 18.50
CA LEU A 169 45.48 23.25 19.55
C LEU A 169 46.71 22.91 20.42
N ILE A 170 47.90 22.84 19.82
CA ILE A 170 49.16 22.50 20.48
C ILE A 170 49.74 23.68 21.25
N LYS A 171 49.73 24.90 20.67
CA LYS A 171 50.37 26.10 21.26
C LYS A 171 49.42 27.01 22.05
N LEU A 172 48.23 26.53 22.40
CA LEU A 172 47.21 27.34 23.08
C LEU A 172 47.73 27.84 24.44
N PRO A 173 47.87 29.17 24.66
CA PRO A 173 48.53 29.72 25.86
C PRO A 173 47.63 29.74 27.11
N PHE A 174 46.38 29.26 27.00
CA PHE A 174 45.43 29.21 28.11
C PHE A 174 45.48 27.83 28.80
N GLY A 175 45.84 27.82 30.09
CA GLY A 175 45.76 26.64 30.96
C GLY A 175 44.40 26.53 31.68
N GLY A 176 44.14 25.40 32.34
CA GLY A 176 42.93 25.18 33.16
C GLY A 176 41.65 24.85 32.38
N PHE A 177 40.49 25.05 33.01
CA PHE A 177 39.16 24.70 32.47
C PHE A 177 38.90 25.31 31.07
N TRP A 178 39.20 26.60 30.89
CA TRP A 178 38.97 27.30 29.62
C TRP A 178 39.86 26.81 28.48
N GLY A 179 41.09 26.40 28.77
CA GLY A 179 41.99 25.79 27.78
C GLY A 179 41.46 24.42 27.29
N ILE A 180 40.88 23.62 28.19
CA ILE A 180 40.24 22.34 27.85
C ILE A 180 38.95 22.59 27.05
N TYR A 181 38.14 23.57 27.45
CA TYR A 181 36.93 23.94 26.71
C TYR A 181 37.25 24.40 25.28
N LEU A 182 38.23 25.29 25.08
CA LEU A 182 38.66 25.75 23.76
C LEU A 182 39.15 24.62 22.85
N ARG A 183 39.90 23.64 23.39
CA ARG A 183 40.27 22.43 22.64
C ARG A 183 39.05 21.58 22.30
N GLY A 184 38.13 21.43 23.26
CA GLY A 184 36.84 20.76 23.07
C GLY A 184 36.00 21.38 21.96
N VAL A 185 35.93 22.70 21.88
CA VAL A 185 35.19 23.45 20.85
C VAL A 185 35.64 23.05 19.43
N VAL A 186 36.92 22.78 19.20
CA VAL A 186 37.41 22.38 17.88
C VAL A 186 37.19 20.88 17.61
N VAL A 187 37.47 20.03 18.59
CA VAL A 187 37.50 18.56 18.41
C VAL A 187 36.11 17.93 18.52
N ALA A 188 35.28 18.40 19.44
CA ALA A 188 33.97 17.82 19.76
C ALA A 188 33.01 17.80 18.55
N PRO A 189 32.89 18.86 17.71
CA PRO A 189 32.03 18.82 16.53
C PRO A 189 32.45 17.75 15.49
N VAL A 190 33.75 17.49 15.36
CA VAL A 190 34.28 16.46 14.45
C VAL A 190 33.91 15.06 14.95
N ILE A 191 34.06 14.83 16.25
CA ILE A 191 33.64 13.57 16.90
C ILE A 191 32.12 13.40 16.76
N GLY A 192 31.35 14.45 17.05
CA GLY A 192 29.89 14.47 16.91
C GLY A 192 29.46 14.13 15.49
N TRP A 193 30.10 14.71 14.48
CA TRP A 193 29.82 14.38 13.07
C TRP A 193 30.13 12.91 12.74
N TYR A 194 31.26 12.38 13.23
CA TYR A 194 31.63 10.97 13.00
C TYR A 194 30.61 10.01 13.62
N ILE A 195 30.18 10.28 14.86
CA ILE A 195 29.14 9.50 15.54
C ILE A 195 27.80 9.61 14.79
N ALA A 196 27.40 10.83 14.40
CA ALA A 196 26.20 11.05 13.61
C ALA A 196 26.22 10.28 12.28
N LYS A 197 27.38 10.29 11.59
CA LYS A 197 27.58 9.52 10.36
C LYS A 197 27.42 8.02 10.60
N GLN A 198 28.04 7.46 11.63
CA GLN A 198 27.91 6.03 11.95
C GLN A 198 26.45 5.64 12.26
N ILE A 199 25.73 6.48 13.01
CA ILE A 199 24.30 6.27 13.31
C ILE A 199 23.50 6.23 12.01
N CYS A 200 23.69 7.22 11.13
CA CYS A 200 22.99 7.30 9.85
C CYS A 200 23.32 6.13 8.93
N GLU A 201 24.59 5.72 8.81
CA GLU A 201 25.01 4.58 7.99
C GLU A 201 24.44 3.26 8.50
N ARG A 202 24.46 3.03 9.82
CA ARG A 202 23.87 1.83 10.43
C ARG A 202 22.36 1.77 10.19
N THR A 203 21.65 2.88 10.38
CA THR A 203 20.21 2.95 10.12
C THR A 203 19.90 2.78 8.63
N ALA A 204 20.67 3.39 7.73
CA ALA A 204 20.48 3.21 6.30
C ALA A 204 20.69 1.76 5.85
N LYS A 205 21.66 1.06 6.46
CA LYS A 205 21.86 -0.38 6.24
C LYS A 205 20.65 -1.19 6.74
N GLU A 206 20.20 -0.96 7.97
CA GLU A 206 19.04 -1.66 8.56
C GLU A 206 17.75 -1.47 7.73
N LEU A 207 17.49 -0.25 7.25
CA LEU A 207 16.35 0.03 6.38
C LEU A 207 16.50 -0.67 5.01
N ARG A 208 17.68 -0.64 4.39
CA ARG A 208 17.95 -1.32 3.11
C ARG A 208 17.89 -2.84 3.22
N ASP A 209 18.36 -3.40 4.32
CA ASP A 209 18.28 -4.84 4.59
C ASP A 209 16.80 -5.27 4.71
N SER A 210 15.98 -4.47 5.39
CA SER A 210 14.52 -4.68 5.47
C SER A 210 13.82 -4.53 4.11
N TRP A 211 14.21 -3.53 3.31
CA TRP A 211 13.72 -3.34 1.94
C TRP A 211 14.08 -4.55 1.06
N GLY A 212 15.36 -4.94 1.04
CA GLY A 212 15.84 -6.08 0.27
C GLY A 212 15.14 -7.38 0.65
N GLY A 213 14.99 -7.62 1.97
CA GLY A 213 14.30 -8.80 2.50
C GLY A 213 12.86 -8.92 2.03
N LEU A 214 12.08 -7.83 2.11
CA LEU A 214 10.68 -7.82 1.66
C LEU A 214 10.54 -8.06 0.15
N VAL A 215 11.36 -7.39 -0.67
CA VAL A 215 11.30 -7.56 -2.13
C VAL A 215 11.79 -8.95 -2.56
N SER A 216 12.68 -9.59 -1.79
CA SER A 216 13.14 -10.95 -2.08
C SER A 216 12.21 -12.06 -1.56
N GLY A 217 11.06 -11.72 -0.96
CA GLY A 217 10.17 -12.71 -0.35
C GLY A 217 10.70 -13.29 0.97
N GLY A 218 11.72 -12.67 1.55
CA GLY A 218 12.21 -13.03 2.88
C GLY A 218 11.16 -12.59 3.89
N GLY A 219 10.65 -13.52 4.71
CA GLY A 219 9.62 -13.31 5.73
C GLY A 219 10.06 -12.40 6.89
N VAL A 220 10.54 -11.21 6.58
CA VAL A 220 10.86 -10.15 7.53
C VAL A 220 9.54 -9.67 8.11
N GLY A 221 9.13 -10.25 9.24
CA GLY A 221 7.95 -9.78 9.97
C GLY A 221 8.16 -8.37 10.52
N ALA A 222 7.14 -7.51 10.41
CA ALA A 222 7.16 -6.20 11.03
C ALA A 222 7.24 -6.33 12.56
N LYS A 223 8.29 -5.79 13.18
CA LYS A 223 8.42 -5.77 14.64
C LYS A 223 7.76 -4.51 15.19
N VAL A 224 6.51 -4.61 15.62
CA VAL A 224 5.76 -3.50 16.22
C VAL A 224 5.35 -3.84 17.67
N PRO A 225 6.25 -3.73 18.67
CA PRO A 225 5.88 -3.96 20.07
C PRO A 225 4.87 -2.95 20.62
N GLU A 226 4.72 -1.80 19.94
CA GLU A 226 3.83 -0.71 20.33
C GLU A 226 2.34 -1.06 20.19
N THR A 227 1.99 -2.11 19.44
CA THR A 227 0.61 -2.59 19.29
C THR A 227 0.16 -3.51 20.43
N VAL A 228 1.10 -3.96 21.27
CA VAL A 228 0.84 -4.87 22.38
C VAL A 228 0.91 -4.07 23.68
N PRO A 229 -0.24 -3.83 24.36
CA PRO A 229 -0.25 -3.18 25.67
C PRO A 229 0.49 -4.07 26.68
N ASN A 230 1.57 -3.57 27.27
CA ASN A 230 2.35 -4.33 28.26
C ASN A 230 1.91 -4.05 29.71
N HIS A 231 1.15 -2.97 29.94
CA HIS A 231 0.67 -2.57 31.26
C HIS A 231 -0.75 -2.00 31.17
N PRO A 232 -1.62 -2.24 32.17
CA PRO A 232 -2.92 -1.60 32.27
C PRO A 232 -2.73 -0.09 32.43
N GLY A 233 -3.26 0.70 31.48
CA GLY A 233 -3.12 2.17 31.43
C GLY A 233 -2.32 2.72 30.24
N GLN A 234 -1.79 1.88 29.35
CA GLN A 234 -1.15 2.33 28.11
C GLN A 234 -2.18 2.70 27.03
N THR A 235 -2.78 3.89 27.15
CA THR A 235 -3.84 4.38 26.24
C THR A 235 -3.41 4.41 24.76
N ALA A 236 -2.18 4.84 24.47
CA ALA A 236 -1.68 4.93 23.09
C ALA A 236 -1.58 3.57 22.38
N ALA A 237 -1.20 2.51 23.09
CA ALA A 237 -1.11 1.16 22.53
C ALA A 237 -2.51 0.56 22.28
N GLU A 238 -3.45 0.83 23.19
CA GLU A 238 -4.85 0.44 23.03
C GLU A 238 -5.54 1.16 21.87
N GLU A 239 -5.32 2.47 21.74
CA GLU A 239 -5.81 3.27 20.60
C GLU A 239 -5.27 2.74 19.27
N LEU A 240 -3.97 2.43 19.21
CA LEU A 240 -3.35 1.86 18.03
C LEU A 240 -3.94 0.48 17.68
N ARG A 241 -4.15 -0.37 18.69
CA ARG A 241 -4.78 -1.69 18.51
C ARG A 241 -6.22 -1.55 18.01
N LYS A 242 -7.02 -0.65 18.59
CA LYS A 242 -8.39 -0.35 18.12
C LYS A 242 -8.38 0.15 16.68
N ALA A 243 -7.45 1.05 16.34
CA ALA A 243 -7.33 1.57 14.97
C ALA A 243 -6.98 0.48 13.95
N LEU A 244 -6.11 -0.48 14.32
CA LEU A 244 -5.78 -1.64 13.47
C LEU A 244 -6.99 -2.58 13.32
N HIS A 245 -7.70 -2.89 14.40
CA HIS A 245 -8.93 -3.69 14.32
C HIS A 245 -10.00 -3.02 13.44
N LYS A 246 -10.19 -1.71 13.58
CA LYS A 246 -11.10 -0.92 12.74
C LYS A 246 -10.69 -0.98 11.28
N LEU A 247 -9.39 -0.86 10.98
CA LEU A 247 -8.87 -0.99 9.62
C LEU A 247 -9.20 -2.38 9.04
N THR A 248 -8.95 -3.45 9.80
CA THR A 248 -9.21 -4.83 9.36
C THR A 248 -10.71 -5.08 9.17
N ALA A 249 -11.56 -4.53 10.03
CA ALA A 249 -13.02 -4.55 9.87
C ALA A 249 -13.45 -3.83 8.57
N GLU A 250 -12.92 -2.63 8.29
CA GLU A 250 -13.18 -1.91 7.03
C GLU A 250 -12.74 -2.72 5.80
N GLN A 251 -11.61 -3.44 5.86
CA GLN A 251 -11.14 -4.30 4.77
C GLN A 251 -11.99 -5.56 4.56
N HIS A 252 -12.63 -6.07 5.61
CA HIS A 252 -13.53 -7.24 5.54
C HIS A 252 -15.01 -6.88 5.42
N SER A 253 -15.35 -5.59 5.36
CA SER A 253 -16.71 -5.12 5.10
C SER A 253 -17.22 -5.60 3.75
N ASN A 254 -18.53 -5.82 3.64
CA ASN A 254 -19.19 -6.23 2.40
C ASN A 254 -19.81 -5.06 1.62
N VAL A 255 -19.50 -3.82 2.00
CA VAL A 255 -20.00 -2.60 1.34
C VAL A 255 -18.88 -1.97 0.50
N VAL A 256 -19.07 -1.86 -0.80
CA VAL A 256 -18.12 -1.27 -1.75
C VAL A 256 -18.74 -0.05 -2.43
N PHE A 257 -17.93 0.85 -2.94
CA PHE A 257 -18.40 2.14 -3.46
C PHE A 257 -18.30 2.22 -4.97
N TYR A 258 -19.36 2.70 -5.61
CA TYR A 258 -19.38 2.99 -7.04
C TYR A 258 -19.23 4.50 -7.29
N ALA A 259 -18.19 4.88 -8.02
CA ALA A 259 -17.78 6.27 -8.24
C ALA A 259 -17.93 6.70 -9.71
N GLY A 260 -19.13 6.51 -10.28
CA GLY A 260 -19.46 6.96 -11.63
C GLY A 260 -18.50 6.41 -12.69
N PRO A 261 -17.80 7.26 -13.48
CA PRO A 261 -16.87 6.82 -14.52
C PRO A 261 -15.69 5.98 -14.02
N LYS A 262 -15.31 6.10 -12.75
CA LYS A 262 -14.21 5.30 -12.16
C LYS A 262 -14.62 3.85 -11.85
N GLY A 263 -15.91 3.53 -11.96
CA GLY A 263 -16.44 2.20 -11.64
C GLY A 263 -16.47 1.94 -10.13
N ILE A 264 -16.41 0.65 -9.77
CA ILE A 264 -16.39 0.21 -8.36
C ILE A 264 -14.97 0.38 -7.81
N LEU A 265 -14.81 1.21 -6.79
CA LEU A 265 -13.53 1.51 -6.17
C LEU A 265 -12.87 0.24 -5.62
N GLY A 266 -11.58 0.07 -5.90
CA GLY A 266 -10.80 -1.09 -5.45
C GLY A 266 -10.86 -2.32 -6.36
N MET A 267 -11.92 -2.52 -7.15
CA MET A 267 -12.09 -3.72 -7.98
C MET A 267 -11.32 -3.70 -9.30
N GLY A 268 -10.77 -2.54 -9.68
CA GLY A 268 -10.05 -2.36 -10.93
C GLY A 268 -10.98 -2.09 -12.12
N THR A 269 -10.45 -2.24 -13.33
CA THR A 269 -11.18 -1.89 -14.55
C THR A 269 -12.15 -2.99 -14.97
N ARG A 270 -13.36 -2.63 -15.40
CA ARG A 270 -14.29 -3.58 -16.02
C ARG A 270 -13.76 -3.97 -17.40
N TRP A 271 -13.77 -5.26 -17.69
CA TRP A 271 -13.22 -5.82 -18.94
C TRP A 271 -14.18 -6.74 -19.67
N GLY A 272 -15.19 -7.26 -18.97
CA GLY A 272 -16.18 -8.18 -19.51
C GLY A 272 -17.57 -7.86 -18.99
N SER A 273 -18.57 -8.12 -19.84
CA SER A 273 -19.98 -8.04 -19.47
C SER A 273 -20.73 -9.11 -20.25
N TRP A 274 -21.42 -9.99 -19.54
CA TRP A 274 -22.27 -11.04 -20.11
C TRP A 274 -23.65 -10.89 -19.50
N GLN A 275 -24.66 -10.82 -20.35
CA GLN A 275 -26.04 -10.57 -19.94
C GLN A 275 -26.93 -11.65 -20.55
N LEU A 276 -27.75 -12.25 -19.70
CA LEU A 276 -28.83 -13.15 -20.06
C LEU A 276 -30.13 -12.49 -19.62
N ALA A 277 -30.97 -12.08 -20.55
CA ALA A 277 -32.23 -11.42 -20.27
C ALA A 277 -33.33 -12.07 -21.09
N GLU A 278 -34.26 -12.75 -20.45
CA GLU A 278 -35.32 -13.52 -21.11
C GLU A 278 -36.62 -13.46 -20.34
N ASP A 279 -37.71 -13.66 -21.07
CA ASP A 279 -39.05 -13.70 -20.50
C ASP A 279 -39.35 -15.06 -19.87
N LEU A 280 -39.98 -15.01 -18.70
CA LEU A 280 -40.45 -16.13 -17.92
C LEU A 280 -41.79 -16.58 -18.48
N VAL A 281 -41.78 -17.76 -19.10
CA VAL A 281 -42.97 -18.45 -19.62
C VAL A 281 -43.15 -19.73 -18.81
N SER A 282 -44.39 -20.07 -18.48
CA SER A 282 -44.68 -21.34 -17.80
C SER A 282 -44.37 -22.52 -18.74
N ALA A 283 -43.78 -23.57 -18.21
CA ALA A 283 -43.53 -24.81 -18.93
C ALA A 283 -44.83 -25.57 -19.26
N ASP A 284 -45.86 -25.37 -18.43
CA ASP A 284 -47.19 -25.95 -18.59
C ASP A 284 -48.17 -24.81 -18.90
N PRO A 285 -48.77 -24.74 -20.11
CA PRO A 285 -49.66 -23.65 -20.51
C PRO A 285 -50.86 -23.46 -19.57
N ASP A 286 -51.26 -24.52 -18.87
CA ASP A 286 -52.42 -24.54 -17.97
C ASP A 286 -52.06 -24.17 -16.52
N LYS A 287 -50.78 -23.93 -16.21
CA LYS A 287 -50.31 -23.59 -14.85
C LYS A 287 -49.58 -22.26 -14.81
N GLU A 288 -49.75 -21.55 -13.71
CA GLU A 288 -48.95 -20.38 -13.38
C GLU A 288 -47.58 -20.79 -12.81
N ILE A 289 -46.61 -19.90 -12.95
CA ILE A 289 -45.25 -20.09 -12.42
C ILE A 289 -45.28 -19.98 -10.90
N ASP A 290 -44.59 -20.88 -10.21
CA ASP A 290 -44.44 -20.79 -8.76
C ASP A 290 -43.63 -19.52 -8.41
N PRO A 291 -44.16 -18.62 -7.56
CA PRO A 291 -43.50 -17.35 -7.30
C PRO A 291 -42.17 -17.56 -6.57
N PHE A 292 -41.11 -16.95 -7.09
CA PHE A 292 -39.78 -16.93 -6.49
C PHE A 292 -39.20 -15.52 -6.48
N ARG A 293 -38.19 -15.28 -5.66
CA ARG A 293 -37.51 -13.99 -5.54
C ARG A 293 -36.15 -14.00 -6.21
N SER A 294 -35.62 -12.80 -6.47
CA SER A 294 -34.26 -12.65 -7.00
C SER A 294 -33.22 -13.27 -6.05
N TRP A 295 -33.47 -13.17 -4.73
CA TRP A 295 -32.65 -13.79 -3.71
C TRP A 295 -32.54 -15.33 -3.82
N ASP A 296 -33.62 -16.01 -4.22
CA ASP A 296 -33.63 -17.48 -4.31
C ASP A 296 -32.70 -17.97 -5.42
N VAL A 297 -32.71 -17.28 -6.56
CA VAL A 297 -31.78 -17.52 -7.68
C VAL A 297 -30.33 -17.25 -7.26
N ILE A 298 -30.07 -16.10 -6.63
CA ILE A 298 -28.73 -15.72 -6.16
C ILE A 298 -28.18 -16.70 -5.13
N ARG A 299 -29.02 -17.19 -4.21
CA ARG A 299 -28.64 -18.16 -3.20
C ARG A 299 -28.22 -19.49 -3.84
N ALA A 300 -29.01 -19.98 -4.80
CA ALA A 300 -28.65 -21.19 -5.53
C ALA A 300 -27.32 -21.04 -6.29
N ILE A 301 -27.10 -19.89 -6.94
CA ILE A 301 -25.83 -19.57 -7.60
C ILE A 301 -24.68 -19.56 -6.59
N HIS A 302 -24.85 -18.89 -5.44
CA HIS A 302 -23.85 -18.81 -4.37
C HIS A 302 -23.44 -20.19 -3.84
N ASP A 303 -24.41 -21.06 -3.59
CA ASP A 303 -24.17 -22.41 -3.08
C ASP A 303 -23.38 -23.26 -4.11
N GLN A 304 -23.71 -23.16 -5.41
CA GLN A 304 -22.97 -23.87 -6.46
C GLN A 304 -21.57 -23.30 -6.69
N LEU A 305 -21.39 -21.98 -6.62
CA LEU A 305 -20.08 -21.35 -6.78
C LEU A 305 -19.10 -21.74 -5.67
N ARG A 306 -19.59 -22.01 -4.45
CA ARG A 306 -18.76 -22.56 -3.36
C ARG A 306 -18.27 -23.98 -3.64
N MET A 307 -18.96 -24.71 -4.51
CA MET A 307 -18.62 -26.07 -4.90
C MET A 307 -17.65 -26.13 -6.09
N LEU A 308 -17.26 -25.00 -6.70
CA LEU A 308 -16.28 -24.96 -7.80
C LEU A 308 -14.94 -25.64 -7.44
N GLU A 309 -14.50 -25.57 -6.19
CA GLU A 309 -13.30 -26.28 -5.71
C GLU A 309 -13.46 -27.80 -5.72
N ARG A 310 -14.68 -28.29 -5.52
CA ARG A 310 -15.02 -29.71 -5.41
C ARG A 310 -15.38 -30.27 -6.78
N THR A 311 -14.49 -30.08 -7.75
CA THR A 311 -14.66 -30.65 -9.08
C THR A 311 -14.26 -32.13 -9.06
N PRO A 312 -15.03 -33.05 -9.69
CA PRO A 312 -14.71 -34.47 -9.71
C PRO A 312 -13.43 -34.81 -10.50
N LEU A 313 -12.98 -33.88 -11.34
CA LEU A 313 -11.75 -33.98 -12.11
C LEU A 313 -10.60 -33.36 -11.31
N HIS A 314 -9.44 -34.03 -11.26
CA HIS A 314 -8.20 -33.47 -10.73
C HIS A 314 -7.67 -32.36 -11.66
N THR A 315 -8.32 -31.20 -11.64
CA THR A 315 -7.80 -29.98 -12.25
C THR A 315 -6.83 -29.36 -11.25
N GLY A 316 -5.58 -29.82 -11.27
CA GLY A 316 -4.52 -29.48 -10.30
C GLY A 316 -4.06 -28.01 -10.28
N GLY A 317 -4.94 -27.04 -10.48
CA GLY A 317 -4.59 -25.63 -10.54
C GLY A 317 -5.74 -24.61 -10.53
N PHE A 318 -7.00 -25.00 -10.31
CA PHE A 318 -8.06 -23.99 -10.17
C PHE A 318 -8.02 -23.39 -8.76
N PRO A 319 -7.76 -22.07 -8.61
CA PRO A 319 -7.66 -21.42 -7.31
C PRO A 319 -9.01 -21.36 -6.59
N LYS A 320 -8.96 -21.41 -5.26
CA LYS A 320 -10.09 -21.20 -4.35
C LYS A 320 -10.78 -19.85 -4.60
N PRO A 321 -12.03 -19.80 -5.09
CA PRO A 321 -12.77 -18.55 -5.19
C PRO A 321 -13.20 -18.05 -3.80
N SER A 322 -13.07 -16.75 -3.56
CA SER A 322 -13.78 -16.08 -2.46
C SER A 322 -15.15 -15.62 -2.95
N VAL A 323 -16.21 -16.29 -2.48
CA VAL A 323 -17.60 -15.95 -2.83
C VAL A 323 -18.23 -15.16 -1.69
N ARG A 324 -18.64 -13.91 -1.96
CA ARG A 324 -19.24 -12.99 -0.98
C ARG A 324 -20.39 -12.20 -1.59
N HIS A 325 -21.42 -11.93 -0.79
CA HIS A 325 -22.45 -10.96 -1.14
C HIS A 325 -21.96 -9.55 -0.84
N TRP A 326 -21.95 -8.69 -1.84
CA TRP A 326 -21.55 -7.30 -1.77
C TRP A 326 -22.75 -6.38 -1.90
N VAL A 327 -22.66 -5.24 -1.21
CA VAL A 327 -23.55 -4.11 -1.40
C VAL A 327 -22.74 -3.00 -2.05
N VAL A 328 -23.15 -2.58 -3.24
CA VAL A 328 -22.53 -1.50 -3.99
C VAL A 328 -23.32 -0.22 -3.72
N SER A 329 -22.70 0.68 -2.98
CA SER A 329 -23.28 2.00 -2.64
C SER A 329 -22.75 3.08 -3.59
N PRO A 330 -23.61 3.84 -4.26
CA PRO A 330 -23.18 4.92 -5.14
C PRO A 330 -22.62 6.09 -4.32
N ILE A 331 -21.52 6.69 -4.79
CA ILE A 331 -20.98 7.93 -4.25
C ILE A 331 -20.98 9.02 -5.32
N GLY A 332 -21.03 10.28 -4.88
CA GLY A 332 -20.93 11.42 -5.79
C GLY A 332 -19.62 11.38 -6.60
N GLU A 333 -19.69 11.76 -7.87
CA GLU A 333 -18.51 11.85 -8.72
C GLU A 333 -17.50 12.85 -8.12
N GLY A 334 -16.23 12.43 -7.99
CA GLY A 334 -15.19 13.25 -7.38
C GLY A 334 -15.26 13.36 -5.85
N ALA A 335 -16.10 12.57 -5.17
CA ALA A 335 -16.13 12.51 -3.72
C ALA A 335 -14.74 12.18 -3.14
N LYS A 336 -14.32 12.96 -2.13
CA LYS A 336 -13.01 12.81 -1.46
C LYS A 336 -13.08 11.98 -0.18
N SER A 337 -14.28 11.65 0.28
CA SER A 337 -14.52 10.83 1.46
C SER A 337 -15.59 9.79 1.15
N ILE A 338 -15.53 8.69 1.89
CA ILE A 338 -16.46 7.57 1.79
C ILE A 338 -16.97 7.25 3.18
N GLU A 339 -18.26 6.93 3.24
CA GLU A 339 -18.97 6.59 4.47
C GLU A 339 -19.89 5.40 4.19
N ARG A 340 -19.71 4.31 4.95
CA ARG A 340 -20.61 3.13 4.94
C ARG A 340 -21.82 3.45 5.80
N GLY A 341 -22.83 4.07 5.20
CA GLY A 341 -24.11 4.36 5.85
C GLY A 341 -24.78 3.09 6.37
N GLY A 342 -25.49 3.19 7.49
CA GLY A 342 -26.29 2.08 8.04
C GLY A 342 -25.50 0.94 8.67
N THR A 343 -24.17 1.04 8.80
CA THR A 343 -23.34 0.02 9.47
C THR A 343 -22.49 0.65 10.57
N SER A 344 -22.42 0.00 11.73
CA SER A 344 -21.58 0.47 12.84
C SER A 344 -20.21 -0.24 12.87
N GLU A 345 -19.26 0.35 13.58
CA GLU A 345 -17.94 -0.26 13.82
C GLU A 345 -18.08 -1.58 14.60
N GLU A 346 -19.04 -1.66 15.52
CA GLU A 346 -19.34 -2.86 16.32
C GLU A 346 -19.86 -4.03 15.47
N GLU A 347 -20.54 -3.72 14.36
CA GLU A 347 -21.00 -4.71 13.39
C GLU A 347 -19.97 -5.01 12.29
N GLY A 348 -18.74 -4.51 12.43
CA GLY A 348 -17.66 -4.74 11.48
C GLY A 348 -17.91 -4.13 10.11
N PHE A 349 -18.75 -3.09 10.04
CA PHE A 349 -19.17 -2.44 8.79
C PHE A 349 -19.84 -3.40 7.78
N GLN A 350 -20.53 -4.44 8.26
CA GLN A 350 -21.19 -5.44 7.42
C GLN A 350 -22.72 -5.31 7.43
N ILE A 351 -23.32 -5.39 6.24
CA ILE A 351 -24.77 -5.51 6.07
C ILE A 351 -25.15 -6.99 6.14
N LYS A 352 -26.07 -7.33 7.06
CA LYS A 352 -26.45 -8.72 7.40
C LYS A 352 -27.64 -9.24 6.57
N GLY A 353 -27.92 -10.55 6.69
CA GLY A 353 -28.76 -11.33 5.78
C GLY A 353 -30.15 -10.79 5.44
N VAL A 354 -30.93 -10.34 6.42
CA VAL A 354 -32.29 -9.82 6.17
C VAL A 354 -32.24 -8.56 5.31
N GLU A 355 -31.28 -7.69 5.59
CA GLU A 355 -31.10 -6.45 4.84
C GLU A 355 -30.50 -6.72 3.45
N LEU A 356 -29.57 -7.67 3.33
CA LEU A 356 -29.06 -8.13 2.02
C LEU A 356 -30.18 -8.66 1.12
N GLN A 357 -31.10 -9.46 1.68
CA GLN A 357 -32.26 -9.96 0.94
C GLN A 357 -33.17 -8.81 0.50
N ARG A 358 -33.42 -7.83 1.39
CA ARG A 358 -34.23 -6.65 1.08
C ARG A 358 -33.62 -5.83 -0.06
N ILE A 359 -32.31 -5.59 -0.03
CA ILE A 359 -31.57 -4.85 -1.07
C ILE A 359 -31.66 -5.61 -2.40
N CYS A 360 -31.40 -6.92 -2.39
CA CYS A 360 -31.48 -7.78 -3.57
C CYS A 360 -32.87 -7.78 -4.21
N ASP A 361 -33.93 -7.89 -3.41
CA ASP A 361 -35.29 -8.04 -3.94
C ASP A 361 -35.91 -6.71 -4.37
N LYS A 362 -35.60 -5.59 -3.69
CA LYS A 362 -36.34 -4.33 -3.84
C LYS A 362 -35.54 -3.19 -4.49
N GLN A 363 -34.22 -3.16 -4.37
CA GLN A 363 -33.41 -2.01 -4.82
C GLN A 363 -32.80 -2.26 -6.20
N GLN A 364 -33.66 -2.31 -7.22
CA GLN A 364 -33.25 -2.49 -8.62
C GLN A 364 -33.11 -1.15 -9.38
N PHE A 365 -33.82 -0.11 -8.95
CA PHE A 365 -33.84 1.21 -9.60
C PHE A 365 -33.42 2.35 -8.67
N GLY A 366 -32.97 3.46 -9.27
CA GLY A 366 -32.59 4.68 -8.57
C GLY A 366 -31.15 4.69 -8.05
N SER A 367 -30.86 5.67 -7.20
CA SER A 367 -29.56 5.93 -6.58
C SER A 367 -29.35 5.18 -5.26
N GLY A 368 -30.09 4.10 -5.04
CA GLY A 368 -29.98 3.27 -3.85
C GLY A 368 -28.83 2.26 -3.94
N ASP A 369 -28.56 1.61 -2.80
CA ASP A 369 -27.63 0.49 -2.71
C ASP A 369 -28.05 -0.67 -3.60
N ARG A 370 -27.09 -1.40 -4.16
CA ARG A 370 -27.35 -2.53 -5.06
C ARG A 370 -26.67 -3.80 -4.57
N HIS A 371 -27.37 -4.91 -4.65
CA HIS A 371 -26.81 -6.23 -4.32
C HIS A 371 -26.01 -6.77 -5.50
N TYR A 372 -24.83 -7.31 -5.20
CA TYR A 372 -24.02 -8.09 -6.13
C TYR A 372 -23.49 -9.34 -5.44
N LEU A 373 -23.51 -10.47 -6.13
CA LEU A 373 -22.76 -11.65 -5.72
C LEU A 373 -21.37 -11.59 -6.37
N GLY A 374 -20.34 -11.40 -5.55
CA GLY A 374 -18.96 -11.28 -6.02
C GLY A 374 -18.19 -12.59 -5.86
N VAL A 375 -17.56 -13.02 -6.94
CA VAL A 375 -16.60 -14.13 -6.97
C VAL A 375 -15.23 -13.56 -7.24
N GLN A 376 -14.33 -13.66 -6.26
CA GLN A 376 -12.99 -13.10 -6.34
C GLN A 376 -11.93 -14.18 -6.40
N PHE A 377 -10.98 -14.01 -7.31
CA PHE A 377 -9.80 -14.85 -7.46
C PHE A 377 -8.56 -14.00 -7.26
N VAL A 378 -7.71 -14.41 -6.32
CA VAL A 378 -6.40 -13.82 -6.09
C VAL A 378 -5.37 -14.70 -6.77
N LEU A 379 -4.78 -14.19 -7.84
CA LEU A 379 -3.82 -14.87 -8.69
C LEU A 379 -2.45 -14.18 -8.63
N TRP A 380 -1.41 -14.86 -9.12
CA TRP A 380 -0.06 -14.29 -9.25
C TRP A 380 0.46 -13.70 -7.93
N ASP A 381 0.17 -14.37 -6.82
CA ASP A 381 0.56 -13.93 -5.48
C ASP A 381 0.14 -12.47 -5.17
N GLY A 382 -1.14 -12.16 -5.42
CA GLY A 382 -1.76 -10.85 -5.16
C GLY A 382 -1.56 -9.80 -6.25
N GLN A 383 -0.79 -10.11 -7.29
CA GLN A 383 -0.55 -9.20 -8.42
C GLN A 383 -1.77 -9.07 -9.32
N LEU A 384 -2.55 -10.14 -9.49
CA LEU A 384 -3.76 -10.10 -10.29
C LEU A 384 -4.96 -10.47 -9.42
N VAL A 385 -5.94 -9.59 -9.33
CA VAL A 385 -7.22 -9.89 -8.70
C VAL A 385 -8.31 -9.79 -9.75
N ILE A 386 -9.04 -10.89 -9.95
CA ILE A 386 -10.20 -10.92 -10.83
C ILE A 386 -11.43 -10.98 -9.95
N THR A 387 -12.40 -10.10 -10.21
CA THR A 387 -13.68 -10.10 -9.50
C THR A 387 -14.81 -10.15 -10.52
N LEU A 388 -15.58 -11.23 -10.46
CA LEU A 388 -16.80 -11.40 -11.25
C LEU A 388 -17.98 -11.02 -10.37
N MET A 389 -18.71 -10.01 -10.80
CA MET A 389 -19.85 -9.45 -10.08
C MET A 389 -21.13 -9.87 -10.79
N ILE A 390 -21.95 -10.65 -10.11
CA ILE A 390 -23.20 -11.23 -10.62
C ILE A 390 -24.36 -10.45 -10.02
N THR A 391 -25.30 -10.05 -10.87
CA THR A 391 -26.56 -9.44 -10.48
C THR A 391 -27.71 -10.23 -11.07
N VAL A 392 -28.78 -10.36 -10.29
CA VAL A 392 -30.04 -10.94 -10.74
C VAL A 392 -31.11 -9.90 -10.51
N THR A 393 -31.82 -9.57 -11.58
CA THR A 393 -32.90 -8.60 -11.59
C THR A 393 -34.13 -9.28 -12.14
N LEU A 394 -35.16 -9.38 -11.31
CA LEU A 394 -36.48 -9.84 -11.73
C LEU A 394 -37.37 -8.61 -11.92
N LEU A 395 -37.72 -8.32 -13.18
CA LEU A 395 -38.57 -7.19 -13.54
C LEU A 395 -39.80 -7.68 -14.30
N HIS A 396 -40.97 -7.56 -13.67
CA HIS A 396 -42.24 -8.05 -14.22
C HIS A 396 -42.16 -9.56 -14.57
N LYS A 397 -42.07 -9.89 -15.87
CA LYS A 397 -41.93 -11.26 -16.38
C LYS A 397 -40.55 -11.52 -16.98
N THR A 398 -39.61 -10.60 -16.86
CA THR A 398 -38.28 -10.75 -17.45
C THR A 398 -37.27 -10.99 -16.34
N LEU A 399 -36.53 -12.11 -16.45
CA LEU A 399 -35.37 -12.37 -15.62
C LEU A 399 -34.12 -11.90 -16.36
N ARG A 400 -33.36 -11.01 -15.71
CA ARG A 400 -32.05 -10.56 -16.18
C ARG A 400 -30.97 -11.00 -15.21
N ILE A 401 -30.00 -11.73 -15.73
CA ILE A 401 -28.77 -12.11 -15.04
C ILE A 401 -27.62 -11.41 -15.76
N GLU A 402 -26.88 -10.58 -15.04
CA GLU A 402 -25.72 -9.87 -15.58
C GLU A 402 -24.48 -10.23 -14.77
N VAL A 403 -23.45 -10.67 -15.49
CA VAL A 403 -22.12 -10.98 -14.93
C VAL A 403 -21.12 -10.00 -15.51
N THR A 404 -20.43 -9.29 -14.63
CA THR A 404 -19.44 -8.27 -15.02
C THR A 404 -18.07 -8.65 -14.48
N GLY A 405 -17.07 -8.65 -15.36
CA GLY A 405 -15.69 -8.96 -15.01
C GLY A 405 -14.91 -7.70 -14.70
N HIS A 406 -14.33 -7.63 -13.52
CA HIS A 406 -13.39 -6.60 -13.07
C HIS A 406 -12.02 -7.22 -12.90
N ALA A 407 -10.97 -6.47 -13.28
CA ALA A 407 -9.59 -6.89 -13.14
C ALA A 407 -8.77 -5.77 -12.52
N LEU A 408 -8.15 -6.08 -11.38
CA LEU A 408 -7.16 -5.25 -10.72
C LEU A 408 -5.78 -5.75 -11.10
N GLY A 409 -5.06 -4.95 -11.89
CA GLY A 409 -3.74 -5.29 -12.40
C GLY A 409 -2.63 -5.20 -11.35
N PRO A 410 -1.39 -5.56 -11.71
CA PRO A 410 -0.24 -5.65 -10.79
C PRO A 410 0.07 -4.33 -10.10
N ILE A 411 0.83 -4.39 -9.01
CA ILE A 411 1.35 -3.16 -8.40
C ILE A 411 2.41 -2.55 -9.32
N HIS A 412 2.48 -1.22 -9.34
CA HIS A 412 3.43 -0.52 -10.18
C HIS A 412 4.88 -1.06 -10.02
N PRO A 413 5.64 -1.29 -11.11
CA PRO A 413 6.97 -1.90 -11.06
C PRO A 413 7.97 -1.20 -10.14
N LEU A 414 7.77 0.10 -9.89
CA LEU A 414 8.55 0.86 -8.92
C LEU A 414 8.68 0.11 -7.58
N PHE A 415 7.61 -0.53 -7.09
CA PHE A 415 7.58 -1.22 -5.80
C PHE A 415 8.39 -2.53 -5.75
N HIS A 416 8.80 -3.08 -6.90
CA HIS A 416 9.57 -4.32 -7.02
C HIS A 416 11.09 -4.12 -7.13
N ASN A 417 11.56 -2.87 -7.22
CA ASN A 417 12.97 -2.58 -7.31
C ASN A 417 13.73 -2.94 -6.02
N LYS A 418 14.88 -3.60 -6.19
CA LYS A 418 15.80 -3.93 -5.09
C LYS A 418 16.69 -2.72 -4.73
N PRO A 419 17.16 -2.62 -3.47
CA PRO A 419 18.13 -1.61 -3.08
C PRO A 419 19.41 -1.76 -3.92
N SER A 420 19.83 -0.67 -4.57
CA SER A 420 21.13 -0.60 -5.25
C SER A 420 22.08 0.32 -4.48
N ALA A 421 23.33 -0.12 -4.30
CA ALA A 421 24.35 0.71 -3.68
C ALA A 421 24.85 1.75 -4.70
N PRO A 422 24.98 3.04 -4.32
CA PRO A 422 25.54 4.04 -5.20
C PRO A 422 26.98 3.64 -5.54
N SER A 423 27.32 3.67 -6.82
CA SER A 423 28.68 3.35 -7.29
C SER A 423 29.15 4.38 -8.31
N LYS A 424 30.45 4.65 -8.30
CA LYS A 424 31.10 5.53 -9.27
C LYS A 424 32.06 4.71 -10.11
N THR A 425 31.83 4.73 -11.41
CA THR A 425 32.75 4.13 -12.39
C THR A 425 33.92 5.07 -12.60
N VAL A 426 35.13 4.61 -12.29
CA VAL A 426 36.37 5.35 -12.51
C VAL A 426 37.30 4.50 -13.37
N ALA A 427 37.92 5.10 -14.38
CA ALA A 427 38.94 4.42 -15.19
C ALA A 427 40.12 4.03 -14.30
N LYS A 428 40.68 2.83 -14.48
CA LYS A 428 41.87 2.41 -13.71
C LYS A 428 43.04 3.32 -14.06
N THR A 429 43.76 3.78 -13.03
CA THR A 429 44.88 4.74 -13.17
C THR A 429 45.95 4.29 -14.16
N PHE A 430 46.16 2.97 -14.30
CA PHE A 430 47.16 2.38 -15.20
C PHE A 430 46.59 1.70 -16.46
N ARG A 431 45.27 1.49 -16.54
CA ARG A 431 44.58 0.89 -17.69
C ARG A 431 43.33 1.69 -17.98
N PHE A 432 43.48 2.82 -18.67
CA PHE A 432 42.40 3.79 -18.88
C PHE A 432 41.24 3.24 -19.73
N TRP A 433 41.44 2.11 -20.43
CA TRP A 433 40.40 1.35 -21.16
C TRP A 433 39.60 0.39 -20.27
N GLU A 434 40.04 0.14 -19.03
CA GLU A 434 39.31 -0.67 -18.06
C GLU A 434 38.63 0.22 -17.02
N THR A 435 37.31 0.08 -16.88
CA THR A 435 36.53 0.75 -15.84
C THR A 435 36.47 -0.08 -14.56
N LYS A 436 36.70 0.54 -13.40
CA LYS A 436 36.45 -0.06 -12.08
C LYS A 436 35.29 0.66 -11.41
N SER A 437 34.30 -0.10 -10.94
CA SER A 437 33.23 0.45 -10.09
C SER A 437 33.73 0.56 -8.64
N ILE A 438 33.68 1.76 -8.08
CA ILE A 438 34.02 2.03 -6.69
C ILE A 438 32.71 2.28 -5.92
N PRO A 439 32.42 1.54 -4.84
CA PRO A 439 31.23 1.79 -4.03
C PRO A 439 31.33 3.16 -3.36
N LEU A 440 30.29 3.97 -3.50
CA LEU A 440 30.14 5.24 -2.79
C LEU A 440 29.58 4.99 -1.38
N PRO A 441 29.84 5.91 -0.42
CA PRO A 441 29.23 5.81 0.89
C PRO A 441 27.70 5.80 0.77
N LEU A 442 27.05 4.91 1.53
CA LEU A 442 25.60 4.73 1.54
C LEU A 442 24.84 6.00 1.94
N VAL A 443 25.48 6.88 2.71
CA VAL A 443 24.94 8.15 3.20
C VAL A 443 25.93 9.25 2.89
N ASN A 444 25.50 10.24 2.11
CA ASN A 444 26.32 11.42 1.79
C ASN A 444 26.47 12.34 3.02
N ALA A 445 27.57 13.09 3.10
CA ALA A 445 27.77 14.04 4.21
C ALA A 445 26.62 15.08 4.31
N LYS A 446 26.04 15.48 3.18
CA LYS A 446 24.86 16.37 3.14
C LYS A 446 23.63 15.73 3.79
N GLU A 447 23.45 14.42 3.58
CA GLU A 447 22.34 13.66 4.14
C GLU A 447 22.48 13.52 5.65
N VAL A 448 23.71 13.33 6.16
CA VAL A 448 23.98 13.36 7.61
C VAL A 448 23.58 14.71 8.20
N VAL A 449 24.01 15.81 7.59
CA VAL A 449 23.66 17.17 8.06
C VAL A 449 22.14 17.39 8.03
N ARG A 450 21.46 16.98 6.95
CA ARG A 450 20.01 17.06 6.81
C ARG A 450 19.30 16.29 7.94
N LEU A 451 19.66 15.04 8.15
CA LEU A 451 19.06 14.19 9.20
C LEU A 451 19.34 14.73 10.60
N THR A 452 20.56 15.19 10.87
CA THR A 452 20.91 15.77 12.18
C THR A 452 20.19 17.09 12.44
N ALA A 453 20.04 17.96 11.44
CA ALA A 453 19.29 19.21 11.57
C ALA A 453 17.79 18.96 11.79
N ARG A 454 17.26 17.88 11.21
CA ARG A 454 15.85 17.52 11.28
C ARG A 454 15.46 16.77 12.55
N ALA A 455 16.39 15.99 13.13
CA ALA A 455 16.15 15.09 14.24
C ALA A 455 15.40 15.73 15.44
N PRO A 456 15.74 16.95 15.91
CA PRO A 456 15.05 17.57 17.06
C PRO A 456 13.57 17.86 16.80
N PHE A 457 13.19 18.10 15.55
CA PHE A 457 11.82 18.47 15.16
C PHE A 457 10.93 17.27 14.88
N THR A 458 11.46 16.05 14.95
CA THR A 458 10.70 14.80 14.68
C THR A 458 9.65 14.50 15.74
N TRP A 459 9.79 15.09 16.93
CA TRP A 459 8.86 14.96 18.04
C TRP A 459 7.60 15.81 17.85
N TYR A 460 7.64 16.82 16.98
CA TYR A 460 6.49 17.63 16.60
C TYR A 460 6.26 17.58 15.09
N PRO A 461 5.57 16.53 14.60
CA PRO A 461 5.42 16.26 13.18
C PRO A 461 4.84 17.44 12.35
N PRO A 462 3.87 18.25 12.81
CA PRO A 462 3.28 19.32 11.99
C PRO A 462 4.29 20.36 11.46
N ILE A 463 5.31 20.71 12.24
CA ILE A 463 6.37 21.64 11.80
C ILE A 463 7.16 21.03 10.63
N LEU A 464 7.45 19.74 10.70
CA LEU A 464 8.17 19.05 9.63
C LEU A 464 7.37 18.95 8.35
N ASP A 465 6.05 18.75 8.42
CA ASP A 465 5.21 18.75 7.22
C ASP A 465 5.16 20.12 6.55
N HIS A 466 5.18 21.18 7.37
CA HIS A 466 5.14 22.55 6.89
C HIS A 466 6.47 22.97 6.24
N LEU A 467 7.60 22.58 6.83
CA LEU A 467 8.94 22.98 6.38
C LEU A 467 9.54 22.03 5.33
N GLY A 468 9.35 20.73 5.53
CA GLY A 468 9.91 19.65 4.72
C GLY A 468 9.01 19.18 3.58
N GLY A 469 7.77 19.64 3.52
CA GLY A 469 6.79 19.15 2.56
C GLY A 469 6.19 17.81 3.00
N LYS A 470 5.21 17.32 2.22
CA LYS A 470 4.47 16.10 2.53
C LYS A 470 3.94 15.41 1.29
N LEU A 471 3.77 14.09 1.39
CA LEU A 471 3.03 13.30 0.43
C LEU A 471 1.52 13.39 0.74
N VAL A 472 0.73 13.72 -0.27
CA VAL A 472 -0.74 13.71 -0.22
C VAL A 472 -1.21 12.50 -1.03
N LEU A 473 -1.96 11.63 -0.36
CA LEU A 473 -2.49 10.41 -0.96
C LEU A 473 -3.75 10.70 -1.77
N PRO A 474 -4.03 9.90 -2.82
CA PRO A 474 -5.25 10.05 -3.60
C PRO A 474 -6.48 9.71 -2.75
N GLU A 475 -7.58 10.45 -2.98
CA GLU A 475 -8.87 10.18 -2.36
C GLU A 475 -9.94 9.82 -3.41
N PRO A 476 -10.86 8.88 -3.13
CA PRO A 476 -10.94 8.05 -1.92
C PRO A 476 -9.79 7.05 -1.80
N PHE A 477 -9.15 6.99 -0.64
CA PHE A 477 -7.93 6.22 -0.47
C PHE A 477 -8.17 4.71 -0.31
N GLY A 478 -7.52 3.93 -1.16
CA GLY A 478 -7.33 2.47 -1.02
C GLY A 478 -5.90 2.11 -1.35
N LEU A 479 -5.22 1.40 -0.45
CA LEU A 479 -3.79 1.11 -0.54
C LEU A 479 -3.43 0.35 -1.83
N ARG A 480 -4.24 -0.64 -2.23
CA ARG A 480 -4.02 -1.40 -3.46
C ARG A 480 -4.34 -0.59 -4.72
N HIS A 481 -5.46 0.14 -4.69
CA HIS A 481 -5.98 0.87 -5.84
C HIS A 481 -5.10 2.06 -6.21
N ALA A 482 -4.52 2.75 -5.21
CA ALA A 482 -3.70 3.93 -5.41
C ALA A 482 -2.53 3.71 -6.39
N TRP A 483 -1.91 2.53 -6.35
CA TRP A 483 -0.71 2.18 -7.14
C TRP A 483 -0.86 0.90 -7.96
N ALA A 484 -2.09 0.59 -8.37
CA ALA A 484 -2.36 -0.49 -9.33
C ALA A 484 -2.03 -0.02 -10.75
N ASP A 485 -1.37 -0.89 -11.51
CA ASP A 485 -1.08 -0.71 -12.93
C ASP A 485 -2.12 -1.47 -13.79
N LYS A 486 -2.08 -1.26 -15.12
CA LYS A 486 -3.00 -1.88 -16.06
C LYS A 486 -2.81 -3.42 -16.08
N PRO A 487 -3.90 -4.21 -15.98
CA PRO A 487 -3.81 -5.68 -15.89
C PRO A 487 -3.23 -6.36 -17.13
N TRP A 488 -3.38 -5.77 -18.32
CA TRP A 488 -3.09 -6.44 -19.60
C TRP A 488 -1.64 -6.31 -20.11
N ARG A 489 -0.68 -5.92 -19.26
CA ARG A 489 0.74 -5.86 -19.66
C ARG A 489 1.36 -7.24 -19.89
N HIS A 490 0.85 -8.27 -19.19
CA HIS A 490 1.31 -9.66 -19.32
C HIS A 490 0.23 -10.51 -19.98
N ARG A 491 0.55 -11.14 -21.12
CA ARG A 491 -0.40 -12.00 -21.85
C ARG A 491 -0.96 -13.15 -21.00
N PHE A 492 -0.13 -13.76 -20.16
CA PHE A 492 -0.58 -14.84 -19.29
C PHE A 492 -1.62 -14.38 -18.25
N MET A 493 -1.52 -13.14 -17.75
CA MET A 493 -2.54 -12.58 -16.85
C MET A 493 -3.87 -12.39 -17.59
N ALA A 494 -3.83 -12.04 -18.88
CA ALA A 494 -5.02 -11.96 -19.71
C ALA A 494 -5.66 -13.34 -19.93
N ASP A 495 -4.86 -14.33 -20.30
CA ASP A 495 -5.31 -15.70 -20.53
C ASP A 495 -5.92 -16.30 -19.25
N ASP A 496 -5.31 -16.07 -18.09
CA ASP A 496 -5.82 -16.54 -16.81
C ASP A 496 -7.16 -15.86 -16.45
N ALA A 497 -7.34 -14.57 -16.74
CA ALA A 497 -8.61 -13.89 -16.55
C ALA A 497 -9.76 -14.52 -17.35
N LEU A 498 -9.49 -14.90 -18.60
CA LEU A 498 -10.46 -15.58 -19.47
C LEU A 498 -10.76 -17.00 -19.00
N ARG A 499 -9.72 -17.75 -18.59
CA ARG A 499 -9.87 -19.11 -18.03
C ARG A 499 -10.70 -19.13 -16.76
N THR A 500 -10.58 -18.11 -15.92
CA THR A 500 -11.33 -18.00 -14.66
C THR A 500 -12.81 -17.64 -14.89
N ALA A 501 -13.13 -16.84 -15.90
CA ALA A 501 -14.52 -16.42 -16.17
C ALA A 501 -15.41 -17.56 -16.66
N THR A 502 -14.89 -18.45 -17.52
CA THR A 502 -15.69 -19.48 -18.19
C THR A 502 -16.38 -20.45 -17.20
N PRO A 503 -15.70 -21.05 -16.21
CA PRO A 503 -16.35 -21.92 -15.23
C PRO A 503 -17.41 -21.20 -14.39
N VAL A 504 -17.15 -19.94 -14.01
CA VAL A 504 -18.10 -19.15 -13.21
C VAL A 504 -19.36 -18.89 -14.01
N LEU A 505 -19.25 -18.48 -15.28
CA LEU A 505 -20.40 -18.24 -16.15
C LEU A 505 -21.25 -19.50 -16.34
N ARG A 506 -20.60 -20.66 -16.52
CA ARG A 506 -21.29 -21.95 -16.62
C ARG A 506 -22.06 -22.30 -15.35
N VAL A 507 -21.44 -22.17 -14.19
CA VAL A 507 -22.08 -22.46 -12.89
C VAL A 507 -23.24 -21.51 -12.60
N VAL A 508 -23.06 -20.21 -12.88
CA VAL A 508 -24.14 -19.21 -12.75
C VAL A 508 -25.33 -19.60 -13.60
N HIS A 509 -25.09 -19.99 -14.84
CA HIS A 509 -26.14 -20.34 -15.76
C HIS A 509 -26.85 -21.66 -15.37
N GLU A 510 -26.10 -22.71 -15.06
CA GLU A 510 -26.65 -24.00 -14.65
C GLU A 510 -27.49 -23.88 -13.37
N ALA A 511 -26.99 -23.14 -12.37
CA ALA A 511 -27.72 -22.88 -11.14
C ALA A 511 -29.02 -22.10 -11.39
N ALA A 512 -28.97 -21.07 -12.24
CA ALA A 512 -30.16 -20.29 -12.59
C ALA A 512 -31.21 -21.15 -13.32
N LEU A 513 -30.81 -21.94 -14.31
CA LEU A 513 -31.72 -22.85 -15.02
C LEU A 513 -32.33 -23.90 -14.08
N GLY A 514 -31.55 -24.42 -13.14
CA GLY A 514 -32.04 -25.38 -12.13
C GLY A 514 -33.18 -24.81 -11.29
N VAL A 515 -33.03 -23.55 -10.84
CA VAL A 515 -34.09 -22.85 -10.08
C VAL A 515 -35.31 -22.60 -10.96
N LEU A 516 -35.11 -22.10 -12.19
CA LEU A 516 -36.21 -21.86 -13.13
C LEU A 516 -37.02 -23.12 -13.41
N LYS A 517 -36.35 -24.25 -13.65
CA LYS A 517 -37.00 -25.55 -13.87
C LYS A 517 -37.75 -26.03 -12.64
N HIS A 518 -37.21 -25.80 -11.44
CA HIS A 518 -37.88 -26.16 -10.19
C HIS A 518 -39.19 -25.39 -9.98
N HIS A 519 -39.24 -24.12 -10.42
CA HIS A 519 -40.42 -23.26 -10.35
C HIS A 519 -41.36 -23.36 -11.58
N GLY A 520 -41.17 -24.37 -12.44
CA GLY A 520 -42.05 -24.62 -13.57
C GLY A 520 -41.90 -23.66 -14.76
N VAL A 521 -40.73 -23.02 -14.92
CA VAL A 521 -40.45 -22.12 -16.05
C VAL A 521 -39.89 -22.90 -17.24
N ASP A 522 -40.33 -22.55 -18.46
CA ASP A 522 -39.73 -23.04 -19.70
C ASP A 522 -38.31 -22.50 -19.89
N THR A 523 -37.35 -23.41 -20.05
CA THR A 523 -35.92 -23.10 -20.12
C THR A 523 -35.35 -23.23 -21.53
N GLU A 524 -36.14 -23.62 -22.55
CA GLU A 524 -35.64 -23.82 -23.91
C GLU A 524 -35.02 -22.53 -24.50
N ARG A 525 -35.68 -21.39 -24.31
CA ARG A 525 -35.20 -20.08 -24.77
C ARG A 525 -33.89 -19.68 -24.07
N PHE A 526 -33.82 -19.90 -22.76
CA PHE A 526 -32.63 -19.63 -21.96
C PHE A 526 -31.45 -20.54 -22.39
N GLY A 527 -31.70 -21.81 -22.67
CA GLY A 527 -30.72 -22.76 -23.18
C GLY A 527 -30.12 -22.34 -24.52
N ASN A 528 -30.97 -21.90 -25.45
CA ASN A 528 -30.54 -21.43 -26.78
C ASN A 528 -29.67 -20.16 -26.69
N ARG A 529 -30.02 -19.18 -25.85
CA ARG A 529 -29.18 -17.99 -25.64
C ARG A 529 -27.88 -18.30 -24.91
N SER A 530 -27.88 -19.25 -23.99
CA SER A 530 -26.65 -19.68 -23.32
C SER A 530 -25.62 -20.27 -24.28
N LEU A 531 -26.06 -21.03 -25.29
CA LEU A 531 -25.17 -21.55 -26.32
C LEU A 531 -24.53 -20.40 -27.11
N ALA A 532 -25.30 -19.34 -27.42
CA ALA A 532 -24.76 -18.14 -28.06
C ALA A 532 -23.78 -17.36 -27.15
N LEU A 533 -24.11 -17.19 -25.87
CA LEU A 533 -23.22 -16.57 -24.88
C LEU A 533 -21.92 -17.36 -24.69
N SER A 534 -21.99 -18.69 -24.74
CA SER A 534 -20.81 -19.56 -24.70
C SER A 534 -19.87 -19.32 -25.88
N GLY A 535 -20.41 -19.00 -27.06
CA GLY A 535 -19.61 -18.56 -28.22
C GLY A 535 -18.96 -17.19 -28.00
N GLN A 536 -19.68 -16.22 -27.43
CA GLN A 536 -19.15 -14.89 -27.11
C GLN A 536 -18.03 -14.92 -26.05
N ILE A 537 -18.06 -15.89 -25.14
CA ILE A 537 -16.99 -16.13 -24.16
C ILE A 537 -15.70 -16.62 -24.86
N GLN A 538 -15.82 -17.36 -25.97
CA GLN A 538 -14.67 -17.87 -26.73
C GLN A 538 -14.03 -16.81 -27.62
N GLU A 539 -14.80 -15.81 -28.06
CA GLU A 539 -14.35 -14.72 -28.93
C GLU A 539 -13.56 -13.60 -28.19
N ALA A 540 -13.08 -13.89 -26.98
CA ALA A 540 -12.69 -12.91 -25.97
C ALA A 540 -11.54 -11.95 -26.35
N ALA A 541 -11.88 -10.87 -27.04
CA ALA A 541 -11.12 -9.63 -26.99
C ALA A 541 -11.56 -8.83 -25.75
N PRO A 542 -10.64 -8.35 -24.88
CA PRO A 542 -10.98 -7.44 -23.80
C PRO A 542 -11.56 -6.15 -24.41
N LYS A 543 -12.88 -5.99 -24.33
CA LYS A 543 -13.57 -4.80 -24.81
C LYS A 543 -13.47 -3.71 -23.74
N LYS A 544 -13.40 -2.45 -24.17
CA LYS A 544 -13.51 -1.30 -23.24
C LYS A 544 -14.96 -1.18 -22.79
N ALA A 545 -15.37 -2.00 -21.81
CA ALA A 545 -16.77 -2.15 -21.41
C ALA A 545 -17.39 -0.89 -20.78
N ASP A 546 -16.56 0.05 -20.30
CA ASP A 546 -17.00 1.29 -19.65
C ASP A 546 -17.00 2.51 -20.59
N LEU A 547 -16.52 2.38 -21.84
CA LEU A 547 -16.69 3.41 -22.86
C LEU A 547 -18.01 3.17 -23.57
N TYR A 548 -19.03 3.89 -23.15
CA TYR A 548 -20.21 4.11 -23.98
C TYR A 548 -19.81 5.12 -25.05
N ASP A 549 -19.37 4.64 -26.22
CA ASP A 549 -19.29 5.46 -27.42
C ASP A 549 -20.75 5.78 -27.82
N ALA A 550 -21.28 6.88 -27.26
CA ALA A 550 -22.60 7.41 -27.60
C ALA A 550 -22.53 8.30 -28.85
#